data_AF-A0A4Y2G853-F1
#
_entry.id   AF-A0A4Y2G853-F1
#
_cell.length_a   1.000
_cell.length_b   1.000
_cell.length_c   1.000
_cell.angle_alpha   90.00
_cell.angle_beta   90.00
_cell.angle_gamma   90.00
#
_symmetry.space_group_name_H-M   'P 1'
#
loop_
_entity.id
_entity.type
_entity.pdbx_description
1 polymer ?
#
loop_
_entity_poly.entity_id
_entity_poly.type
_entity_poly.pdbx_seq_one_letter_code
_entity_poly.pdbx_strand_id
1 'polypeptide(L)'
;MWALLKKTKERAAKIRSSGFYLKEMWKHDFLRMKRNDVSLKEFCSQLEIVERMNPRDAFYGGRTNATRLFYVGEAKYIDFTSLYPYVNKYCSYPTGFRIVKCSILPPRGLYHPVLPFRSKGKLTFPLRSSCVETRCSTCEHEDSARVLRGTWVTVEVEKAVEVGYRIEKIYEVHHFKERTTSLFKTYINTFLKTKQEASGWPEKCQTPEEKSEYVRNYEEHEGIFLNPDNIEKNPGK
;
A
#
# COMPACT_ATOMS: atom_id res chain seq x y z
N MET A 1 -5.73 -0.60 37.14
CA MET A 1 -6.02 -2.05 37.29
C MET A 1 -7.49 -2.39 37.01
N TRP A 2 -8.46 -1.65 37.57
CA TRP A 2 -9.90 -1.86 37.36
C TRP A 2 -10.40 -1.78 35.90
N ALA A 3 -9.83 -0.90 35.08
CA ALA A 3 -10.24 -0.73 33.67
C ALA A 3 -9.95 -1.98 32.80
N LEU A 4 -8.85 -2.69 33.06
CA LEU A 4 -8.50 -3.90 32.32
C LEU A 4 -9.43 -5.06 32.71
N LEU A 5 -9.69 -5.23 34.00
CA LEU A 5 -10.63 -6.26 34.49
C LEU A 5 -12.05 -6.03 33.95
N LYS A 6 -12.50 -4.77 33.93
CA LYS A 6 -13.80 -4.40 33.35
C LYS A 6 -13.90 -4.81 31.87
N LYS A 7 -12.89 -4.47 31.06
CA LYS A 7 -12.82 -4.87 29.64
C LYS A 7 -12.81 -6.39 29.45
N THR A 8 -12.09 -7.12 30.30
CA THR A 8 -12.08 -8.60 30.26
C THR A 8 -13.47 -9.16 30.51
N LYS A 9 -14.18 -8.68 31.54
CA LYS A 9 -15.54 -9.11 31.87
C LYS A 9 -16.54 -8.79 30.75
N GLU A 10 -16.47 -7.58 30.18
CA GLU A 10 -17.30 -7.17 29.04
C GLU A 10 -17.08 -8.09 27.83
N ARG A 11 -15.82 -8.41 27.51
CA ARG A 11 -15.48 -9.32 26.41
C ARG A 11 -15.98 -10.74 26.67
N ALA A 12 -15.80 -11.24 27.90
CA ALA A 12 -16.25 -12.57 28.29
C ALA A 12 -17.78 -12.70 28.20
N ALA A 13 -18.51 -11.69 28.68
CA ALA A 13 -19.97 -11.62 28.57
C ALA A 13 -20.41 -11.64 27.10
N LYS A 14 -19.78 -10.83 26.23
CA LYS A 14 -20.09 -10.80 24.79
C LYS A 14 -19.88 -12.14 24.09
N ILE A 15 -18.80 -12.85 24.42
CA ILE A 15 -18.51 -14.18 23.83
C ILE A 15 -19.59 -15.17 24.25
N ARG A 16 -19.90 -15.23 25.55
CA ARG A 16 -20.96 -16.11 26.08
C ARG A 16 -22.33 -15.79 25.51
N SER A 17 -22.70 -14.51 25.43
CA SER A 17 -24.00 -14.09 24.87
C SER A 17 -24.13 -14.39 23.38
N SER A 18 -23.00 -14.57 22.67
CA SER A 18 -22.98 -14.98 21.27
C SER A 18 -23.06 -16.51 21.08
N GLY A 19 -23.33 -17.27 22.15
CA GLY A 19 -23.51 -18.72 22.12
C GLY A 19 -22.23 -19.55 22.24
N PHE A 20 -21.07 -18.92 22.45
CA PHE A 20 -19.80 -19.65 22.56
C PHE A 20 -19.55 -20.14 23.99
N TYR A 21 -19.07 -21.38 24.10
CA TYR A 21 -18.53 -21.91 25.35
C TYR A 21 -17.17 -21.27 25.66
N LEU A 22 -17.13 -20.37 26.65
CA LEU A 22 -15.92 -19.68 27.06
C LEU A 22 -15.35 -20.27 28.36
N LYS A 23 -14.17 -20.89 28.25
CA LYS A 23 -13.34 -21.31 29.39
C LYS A 23 -12.26 -20.26 29.66
N GLU A 24 -12.33 -19.61 30.82
CA GLU A 24 -11.34 -18.61 31.26
C GLU A 24 -10.25 -19.27 32.10
N MET A 25 -9.01 -18.83 31.94
CA MET A 25 -7.85 -19.37 32.65
C MET A 25 -6.82 -18.28 32.89
N TRP A 26 -6.15 -18.31 34.06
CA TRP A 26 -5.05 -17.38 34.33
C TRP A 26 -3.84 -17.70 33.47
N LYS A 27 -3.09 -16.66 33.07
CA LYS A 27 -1.88 -16.80 32.24
C LYS A 27 -0.88 -17.80 32.84
N HIS A 28 -0.64 -17.75 34.15
CA HIS A 28 0.36 -18.63 34.79
C HIS A 28 -0.09 -20.10 34.80
N ASP A 29 -1.38 -20.37 35.00
CA ASP A 29 -1.94 -21.73 34.90
C ASP A 29 -1.86 -22.26 33.48
N PHE A 30 -2.20 -21.43 32.48
CA PHE A 30 -2.09 -21.81 31.07
C PHE A 30 -0.64 -22.11 30.68
N LEU A 31 0.31 -21.28 31.11
CA LEU A 31 1.73 -21.51 30.84
C LEU A 31 2.24 -22.79 31.51
N ARG A 32 1.77 -23.10 32.73
CA ARG A 32 2.08 -24.36 33.42
C ARG A 32 1.51 -25.56 32.65
N MET A 33 0.26 -25.49 32.22
CA MET A 33 -0.37 -26.54 31.41
C MET A 33 0.36 -26.73 30.08
N LYS A 34 0.65 -25.66 29.34
CA LYS A 34 1.37 -25.72 28.05
C LYS A 34 2.76 -26.37 28.17
N ARG A 35 3.40 -26.26 29.34
CA ARG A 35 4.71 -26.88 29.61
C ARG A 35 4.59 -28.39 29.88
N ASN A 36 3.55 -28.80 30.60
CA ASN A 36 3.44 -30.14 31.17
C ASN A 36 2.50 -31.08 30.38
N ASP A 37 1.56 -30.52 29.62
CA ASP A 37 0.58 -31.27 28.84
C ASP A 37 1.04 -31.37 27.37
N VAL A 38 1.38 -32.60 26.96
CA VAL A 38 1.83 -32.91 25.61
C VAL A 38 0.73 -32.64 24.58
N SER A 39 -0.52 -32.98 24.90
CA SER A 39 -1.65 -32.78 23.99
C SER A 39 -1.93 -31.30 23.75
N LEU A 40 -1.86 -30.47 24.79
CA LEU A 40 -2.02 -29.03 24.67
C LEU A 40 -0.86 -28.39 23.91
N LYS A 41 0.36 -28.90 24.09
CA LYS A 41 1.54 -28.43 23.35
C LYS A 41 1.41 -28.73 21.85
N GLU A 42 0.94 -29.92 21.50
CA GLU A 42 0.68 -30.33 20.11
C GLU A 42 -0.49 -29.56 19.50
N PHE A 43 -1.60 -29.40 20.23
CA PHE A 43 -2.69 -28.55 19.77
C PHE A 43 -2.21 -27.11 19.50
N CYS A 44 -1.41 -26.55 20.41
CA CYS A 44 -0.87 -25.20 20.27
C CYS A 44 0.14 -25.07 19.12
N SER A 45 0.89 -26.11 18.76
CA SER A 45 1.85 -26.06 17.63
C SER A 45 1.13 -26.04 16.28
N GLN A 46 -0.08 -26.59 16.21
CA GLN A 46 -0.93 -26.61 15.01
C GLN A 46 -1.72 -25.31 14.80
N LEU A 47 -1.86 -24.47 15.83
CA LEU A 47 -2.56 -23.19 15.72
C LEU A 47 -1.73 -22.16 14.96
N GLU A 48 -2.23 -21.72 13.80
CA GLU A 48 -1.69 -20.55 13.11
C GLU A 48 -2.19 -19.27 13.80
N ILE A 49 -1.51 -18.88 14.89
CA ILE A 49 -1.81 -17.64 15.61
C ILE A 49 -1.29 -16.46 14.78
N VAL A 50 -2.21 -15.74 14.15
CA VAL A 50 -1.89 -14.54 13.39
C VAL A 50 -2.23 -13.32 14.23
N GLU A 51 -1.25 -12.44 14.43
CA GLU A 51 -1.50 -11.16 15.09
C GLU A 51 -2.48 -10.32 14.28
N ARG A 52 -3.26 -9.48 14.97
CA ARG A 52 -4.16 -8.52 14.33
C ARG A 52 -3.39 -7.66 13.32
N MET A 53 -4.01 -7.40 12.18
CA MET A 53 -3.44 -6.54 11.15
C MET A 53 -3.12 -5.14 11.69
N ASN A 54 -1.89 -4.69 11.47
CA ASN A 54 -1.49 -3.30 11.66
C ASN A 54 -1.58 -2.58 10.32
N PRO A 55 -2.49 -1.60 10.14
CA PRO A 55 -2.63 -0.87 8.88
C PRO A 55 -1.33 -0.21 8.38
N ARG A 56 -0.40 0.12 9.28
CA ARG A 56 0.91 0.71 8.90
C ARG A 56 1.79 -0.24 8.09
N ASP A 57 1.56 -1.55 8.21
CA ASP A 57 2.30 -2.55 7.44
C ASP A 57 1.96 -2.49 5.95
N ALA A 58 0.77 -1.97 5.60
CA ALA A 58 0.37 -1.71 4.21
C ALA A 58 0.95 -0.42 3.62
N PHE A 59 1.59 0.41 4.45
CA PHE A 59 2.10 1.71 4.02
C PHE A 59 3.49 1.54 3.43
N TYR A 60 3.58 1.46 2.10
CA TYR A 60 4.84 1.36 1.36
C TYR A 60 5.24 2.72 0.76
N GLY A 61 6.54 2.90 0.55
CA GLY A 61 7.09 4.06 -0.15
C GLY A 61 7.10 3.86 -1.67
N GLY A 62 7.79 4.75 -2.37
CA GLY A 62 8.01 4.61 -3.80
C GLY A 62 8.75 3.33 -4.18
N ARG A 63 8.50 2.84 -5.40
CA ARG A 63 9.23 1.72 -5.98
C ARG A 63 10.56 2.21 -6.54
N THR A 64 11.65 1.73 -5.94
CA THR A 64 13.00 1.85 -6.51
C THR A 64 13.49 0.45 -6.84
N ASN A 65 13.64 0.15 -8.12
CA ASN A 65 14.08 -1.17 -8.58
C ASN A 65 15.00 -1.02 -9.80
N ALA A 66 16.14 -1.71 -9.77
CA ALA A 66 17.09 -1.76 -10.88
C ALA A 66 16.98 -3.11 -11.57
N THR A 67 16.58 -3.11 -12.85
CA THR A 67 16.53 -4.35 -13.65
C THR A 67 17.86 -4.63 -14.35
N ARG A 68 18.65 -3.59 -14.60
CA ARG A 68 19.99 -3.66 -15.18
C ARG A 68 20.87 -2.65 -14.46
N LEU A 69 21.99 -3.11 -13.89
CA LEU A 69 22.91 -2.25 -13.12
C LEU A 69 23.83 -1.42 -14.02
N PHE A 70 24.13 -1.91 -15.22
CA PHE A 70 25.00 -1.22 -16.17
C PHE A 70 24.48 -1.38 -17.59
N TYR A 71 24.32 -0.25 -18.28
CA TYR A 71 23.88 -0.17 -19.67
C TYR A 71 24.82 0.74 -20.44
N VAL A 72 25.27 0.29 -21.62
CA VAL A 72 26.13 1.06 -22.52
C VAL A 72 25.32 1.37 -23.76
N GLY A 73 25.17 2.65 -24.08
CA GLY A 73 24.40 3.15 -25.22
C GLY A 73 23.48 4.30 -24.81
N GLU A 74 22.64 4.73 -25.73
CA GLU A 74 21.64 5.77 -25.49
C GLU A 74 20.45 5.21 -24.70
N ALA A 75 19.96 5.99 -23.73
CA ALA A 75 18.81 5.65 -22.90
C ALA A 75 17.77 6.78 -22.93
N LYS A 76 16.49 6.41 -22.84
CA LYS A 76 15.40 7.37 -22.69
C LYS A 76 15.04 7.49 -21.21
N TYR A 77 14.95 8.72 -20.72
CA TYR A 77 14.46 9.04 -19.39
C TYR A 77 13.00 9.49 -19.48
N ILE A 78 12.12 8.83 -18.72
CA ILE A 78 10.70 9.17 -18.64
C ILE A 78 10.41 9.51 -17.18
N ASP A 79 9.85 10.69 -16.96
CA ASP A 79 9.52 11.20 -15.63
C ASP A 79 8.05 11.59 -15.56
N PHE A 80 7.41 11.27 -14.44
CA PHE A 80 6.08 11.75 -14.13
C PHE A 80 6.20 13.08 -13.38
N THR A 81 5.89 14.17 -14.07
CA THR A 81 5.80 15.47 -13.41
C THR A 81 4.67 15.45 -12.38
N SER A 82 5.03 15.51 -11.09
CA SER A 82 4.08 15.57 -9.98
C SER A 82 3.17 14.33 -9.85
N LEU A 83 3.77 13.13 -9.86
CA LEU A 83 3.06 11.85 -9.72
C LEU A 83 2.05 11.80 -8.54
N TYR A 84 2.48 12.09 -7.30
CA TYR A 84 1.56 12.02 -6.15
C TYR A 84 0.42 13.06 -6.22
N PRO A 85 0.67 14.34 -6.57
CA PRO A 85 -0.41 15.28 -6.85
C PRO A 85 -1.40 14.79 -7.92
N TYR A 86 -0.92 14.20 -9.01
CA TYR A 86 -1.78 13.62 -10.03
C TYR A 86 -2.71 12.53 -9.44
N VAL A 87 -2.15 11.59 -8.69
CA VAL A 87 -2.94 10.54 -8.02
C VAL A 87 -3.94 11.15 -7.04
N ASN A 88 -3.53 12.13 -6.23
CA ASN A 88 -4.41 12.84 -5.29
C ASN A 88 -5.58 13.57 -5.95
N LYS A 89 -5.40 14.08 -7.18
CA LYS A 89 -6.42 14.83 -7.92
C LYS A 89 -7.37 13.91 -8.69
N TYR A 90 -6.84 12.88 -9.34
CA TYR A 90 -7.58 12.11 -10.35
C TYR A 90 -7.98 10.71 -9.90
N CYS A 91 -7.21 10.08 -9.01
CA CYS A 91 -7.49 8.71 -8.61
C CYS A 91 -8.53 8.64 -7.50
N SER A 92 -9.26 7.53 -7.46
CA SER A 92 -10.27 7.29 -6.44
C SER A 92 -9.63 6.84 -5.14
N TYR A 93 -9.89 7.60 -4.07
CA TYR A 93 -9.55 7.25 -2.70
C TYR A 93 -10.73 6.54 -2.04
N PRO A 94 -10.49 5.49 -1.25
CA PRO A 94 -11.52 5.00 -0.36
C PRO A 94 -11.68 5.99 0.81
N THR A 95 -12.90 6.19 1.31
CA THR A 95 -13.13 7.05 2.50
C THR A 95 -12.65 6.41 3.82
N GLY A 96 -11.95 5.27 3.71
CA GLY A 96 -11.07 4.66 4.70
C GLY A 96 -10.17 3.59 4.04
N PHE A 97 -9.18 3.01 4.72
CA PHE A 97 -8.18 2.17 4.06
C PHE A 97 -8.67 0.76 3.68
N ARG A 98 -8.75 0.42 2.39
CA ARG A 98 -8.98 -0.98 1.96
C ARG A 98 -7.68 -1.78 2.01
N ILE A 99 -7.48 -2.52 3.10
CA ILE A 99 -6.26 -3.27 3.40
C ILE A 99 -6.59 -4.74 3.58
N VAL A 100 -5.72 -5.61 3.09
CA VAL A 100 -5.79 -7.06 3.26
C VAL A 100 -4.49 -7.59 3.84
N LYS A 101 -4.60 -8.46 4.84
CA LYS A 101 -3.52 -9.31 5.33
C LYS A 101 -3.72 -10.71 4.78
N CYS A 102 -2.79 -11.20 3.96
CA CYS A 102 -2.92 -12.50 3.30
C CYS A 102 -1.57 -13.20 3.08
N SER A 103 -1.67 -14.49 2.77
CA SER A 103 -0.63 -15.28 2.12
C SER A 103 -0.94 -15.32 0.63
N ILE A 104 0.02 -14.93 -0.20
CA ILE A 104 -0.14 -14.85 -1.65
C ILE A 104 1.09 -15.41 -2.36
N LEU A 105 0.84 -16.30 -3.32
CA LEU A 105 1.86 -16.98 -4.11
C LEU A 105 2.12 -16.20 -5.40
N PRO A 106 3.34 -15.68 -5.62
CA PRO A 106 3.69 -15.01 -6.88
C PRO A 106 3.71 -15.98 -8.07
N PRO A 107 3.57 -15.51 -9.32
CA PRO A 107 3.87 -16.29 -10.53
C PRO A 107 5.39 -16.46 -10.71
N ARG A 108 5.80 -17.37 -11.60
CA ARG A 108 7.21 -17.54 -11.98
C ARG A 108 7.54 -16.59 -13.13
N GLY A 109 8.80 -16.12 -13.19
CA GLY A 109 9.33 -15.39 -14.35
C GLY A 109 8.72 -14.01 -14.61
N LEU A 110 8.01 -13.42 -13.64
CA LEU A 110 7.43 -12.10 -13.82
C LEU A 110 8.53 -11.03 -13.79
N TYR A 111 8.71 -10.35 -14.91
CA TYR A 111 9.77 -9.35 -15.11
C TYR A 111 9.68 -8.16 -14.14
N HIS A 112 8.45 -7.76 -13.80
CA HIS A 112 8.19 -6.71 -12.83
C HIS A 112 7.25 -7.21 -11.74
N PRO A 113 7.79 -7.80 -10.65
CA PRO A 113 6.99 -8.22 -9.52
C PRO A 113 6.20 -7.04 -8.94
N VAL A 114 4.96 -7.29 -8.53
CA VAL A 114 4.00 -6.23 -8.16
C VAL A 114 4.08 -5.92 -6.67
N LEU A 115 4.04 -6.95 -5.83
CA LEU A 115 3.85 -6.75 -4.41
C LEU A 115 5.15 -6.32 -3.70
N PRO A 116 5.10 -5.25 -2.90
CA PRO A 116 6.20 -4.87 -2.04
C PRO A 116 6.37 -5.89 -0.90
N PHE A 117 7.61 -6.16 -0.53
CA PHE A 117 7.97 -7.01 0.59
C PHE A 117 9.11 -6.37 1.38
N ARG A 118 8.85 -6.06 2.65
CA ARG A 118 9.84 -5.53 3.58
C ARG A 118 10.46 -6.65 4.37
N SER A 119 11.78 -6.81 4.29
CA SER A 119 12.54 -7.71 5.14
C SER A 119 13.86 -7.08 5.55
N LYS A 120 14.21 -7.21 6.83
CA LYS A 120 15.46 -6.66 7.42
C LYS A 120 15.70 -5.18 7.08
N GLY A 121 14.64 -4.37 7.15
CA GLY A 121 14.69 -2.92 6.90
C GLY A 121 14.76 -2.51 5.41
N LYS A 122 14.77 -3.45 4.46
CA LYS A 122 14.80 -3.16 3.03
C LYS A 122 13.46 -3.45 2.38
N LEU A 123 13.03 -2.54 1.51
CA LEU A 123 11.88 -2.73 0.63
C LEU A 123 12.35 -3.38 -0.68
N THR A 124 11.71 -4.48 -1.06
CA THR A 124 12.00 -5.21 -2.29
C THR A 124 10.69 -5.63 -2.97
N PHE A 125 10.78 -6.14 -4.20
CA PHE A 125 9.65 -6.67 -4.95
C PHE A 125 10.00 -8.08 -5.43
N PRO A 126 9.96 -9.09 -4.55
CA PRO A 126 10.41 -10.44 -4.88
C PRO A 126 9.28 -11.32 -5.43
N LEU A 127 9.68 -12.40 -6.10
CA LEU A 127 8.80 -13.54 -6.40
C LEU A 127 8.93 -14.70 -5.40
N ARG A 128 9.78 -14.52 -4.39
CA ARG A 128 10.08 -15.50 -3.35
C ARG A 128 10.52 -14.80 -2.06
N SER A 129 9.80 -15.01 -0.97
CA SER A 129 10.10 -14.40 0.35
C SER A 129 11.46 -14.86 0.88
N SER A 130 11.73 -16.18 0.82
CA SER A 130 12.95 -16.76 1.35
C SER A 130 14.22 -16.17 0.74
N CYS A 131 14.23 -15.83 -0.56
CA CYS A 131 15.37 -15.18 -1.21
C CYS A 131 15.76 -13.86 -0.55
N VAL A 132 14.76 -13.05 -0.20
CA VAL A 132 14.99 -11.74 0.40
C VAL A 132 15.44 -11.90 1.85
N GLU A 133 14.86 -12.87 2.55
CA GLU A 133 15.17 -13.16 3.94
C GLU A 133 16.58 -13.73 4.10
N THR A 134 17.00 -14.68 3.25
CA THR A 134 18.33 -15.28 3.27
C THR A 134 19.38 -14.45 2.53
N ARG A 135 18.95 -13.50 1.69
CA ARG A 135 19.82 -12.68 0.81
C ARG A 135 20.66 -13.55 -0.12
N CYS A 136 20.08 -14.63 -0.65
CA CYS A 136 20.78 -15.51 -1.58
C CYS A 136 20.98 -14.84 -2.95
N SER A 137 22.13 -15.05 -3.58
CA SER A 137 22.43 -14.66 -4.96
C SER A 137 21.88 -15.66 -5.99
N THR A 138 21.99 -16.95 -5.67
CA THR A 138 21.42 -18.06 -6.44
C THR A 138 20.38 -18.76 -5.59
N CYS A 139 19.27 -19.14 -6.21
CA CYS A 139 18.12 -19.63 -5.47
C CYS A 139 17.93 -21.14 -5.60
N GLU A 140 18.11 -21.84 -4.48
CA GLU A 140 17.94 -23.31 -4.38
C GLU A 140 16.70 -23.72 -3.58
N HIS A 141 15.91 -22.76 -3.10
CA HIS A 141 14.74 -23.05 -2.27
C HIS A 141 13.62 -23.75 -3.08
N GLU A 142 12.78 -24.49 -2.37
CA GLU A 142 11.56 -25.05 -2.95
C GLU A 142 10.50 -23.98 -3.27
N ASP A 143 9.53 -24.36 -4.10
CA ASP A 143 8.43 -23.47 -4.48
C ASP A 143 7.48 -23.14 -3.34
N SER A 144 7.38 -24.02 -2.35
CA SER A 144 6.67 -23.79 -1.09
C SER A 144 7.19 -22.53 -0.36
N ALA A 145 8.46 -22.18 -0.54
CA ALA A 145 9.10 -21.01 0.07
C ALA A 145 8.86 -19.68 -0.68
N ARG A 146 7.98 -19.66 -1.70
CA ARG A 146 7.69 -18.46 -2.52
C ARG A 146 6.63 -17.55 -1.93
N VAL A 147 5.76 -18.12 -1.11
CA VAL A 147 4.60 -17.44 -0.56
C VAL A 147 5.03 -16.17 0.16
N LEU A 148 4.46 -15.05 -0.26
CA LEU A 148 4.61 -13.79 0.44
C LEU A 148 3.51 -13.71 1.48
N ARG A 149 3.89 -13.45 2.72
CA ARG A 149 2.95 -13.14 3.81
C ARG A 149 3.11 -11.67 4.15
N GLY A 150 2.01 -10.95 4.14
CA GLY A 150 2.07 -9.52 4.34
C GLY A 150 0.72 -8.86 4.37
N THR A 151 0.79 -7.54 4.48
CA THR A 151 -0.35 -6.64 4.50
C THR A 151 -0.18 -5.67 3.35
N TRP A 152 -1.21 -5.52 2.51
CA TRP A 152 -1.18 -4.67 1.31
C TRP A 152 -2.49 -3.92 1.15
N VAL A 153 -2.45 -2.83 0.38
CA VAL A 153 -3.69 -2.19 -0.09
C VAL A 153 -4.34 -3.08 -1.14
N THR A 154 -5.66 -3.17 -1.11
CA THR A 154 -6.42 -4.07 -2.00
C THR A 154 -6.13 -3.84 -3.48
N VAL A 155 -5.89 -2.60 -3.92
CA VAL A 155 -5.57 -2.29 -5.32
C VAL A 155 -4.25 -2.92 -5.80
N GLU A 156 -3.26 -3.05 -4.91
CA GLU A 156 -2.01 -3.75 -5.23
C GLU A 156 -2.24 -5.27 -5.35
N VAL A 157 -3.11 -5.82 -4.50
CA VAL A 157 -3.46 -7.25 -4.52
C VAL A 157 -4.33 -7.58 -5.74
N GLU A 158 -5.29 -6.72 -6.08
CA GLU A 158 -6.09 -6.80 -7.31
C GLU A 158 -5.13 -6.82 -8.51
N LYS A 159 -4.16 -5.89 -8.58
CA LYS A 159 -3.16 -5.88 -9.65
C LYS A 159 -2.25 -7.11 -9.64
N ALA A 160 -1.87 -7.61 -8.47
CA ALA A 160 -1.06 -8.81 -8.36
C ALA A 160 -1.80 -10.03 -8.93
N VAL A 161 -3.09 -10.19 -8.59
CA VAL A 161 -3.91 -11.28 -9.10
C VAL A 161 -4.05 -11.20 -10.62
N GLU A 162 -4.26 -10.01 -11.19
CA GLU A 162 -4.30 -9.79 -12.65
C GLU A 162 -3.06 -10.31 -13.37
N VAL A 163 -1.87 -10.20 -12.76
CA VAL A 163 -0.61 -10.63 -13.38
C VAL A 163 -0.18 -12.03 -12.93
N GLY A 164 -1.10 -12.82 -12.36
CA GLY A 164 -0.90 -14.24 -12.08
C GLY A 164 -0.49 -14.60 -10.65
N TYR A 165 -0.59 -13.68 -9.69
CA TYR A 165 -0.46 -14.06 -8.28
C TYR A 165 -1.71 -14.82 -7.82
N ARG A 166 -1.54 -15.80 -6.94
CA ARG A 166 -2.64 -16.61 -6.37
C ARG A 166 -2.73 -16.40 -4.87
N ILE A 167 -3.87 -15.90 -4.38
CA ILE A 167 -4.13 -15.78 -2.94
C ILE A 167 -4.29 -17.19 -2.37
N GLU A 168 -3.49 -17.54 -1.36
CA GLU A 168 -3.57 -18.84 -0.68
C GLU A 168 -4.45 -18.77 0.57
N LYS A 169 -4.33 -17.69 1.33
CA LYS A 169 -5.10 -17.51 2.57
C LYS A 169 -5.30 -16.04 2.89
N ILE A 170 -6.53 -15.67 3.25
CA ILE A 170 -6.86 -14.34 3.75
C ILE A 170 -7.01 -14.42 5.27
N TYR A 171 -6.31 -13.54 5.99
CA TYR A 171 -6.32 -13.50 7.45
C TYR A 171 -7.25 -12.42 7.99
N GLU A 172 -7.17 -11.22 7.41
CA GLU A 172 -7.97 -10.06 7.83
C GLU A 172 -8.18 -9.12 6.65
N VAL A 173 -9.38 -8.54 6.54
CA VAL A 173 -9.72 -7.54 5.52
C VAL A 173 -10.38 -6.36 6.21
N HIS A 174 -9.85 -5.16 5.99
CA HIS A 174 -10.54 -3.92 6.31
C HIS A 174 -11.16 -3.39 5.02
N HIS A 175 -12.48 -3.40 4.94
CA HIS A 175 -13.22 -2.96 3.77
C HIS A 175 -14.00 -1.68 4.07
N PHE A 176 -13.86 -0.70 3.19
CA PHE A 176 -14.62 0.55 3.20
C PHE A 176 -15.39 0.63 1.89
N LYS A 177 -16.72 0.74 2.00
CA LYS A 177 -17.65 0.70 0.87
C LYS A 177 -17.57 1.96 0.01
N GLU A 178 -17.40 3.10 0.67
CA GLU A 178 -17.44 4.41 0.05
C GLU A 178 -16.09 4.81 -0.55
N ARG A 179 -16.17 5.52 -1.66
CA ARG A 179 -15.03 6.04 -2.41
C ARG A 179 -15.31 7.45 -2.89
N THR A 180 -14.25 8.23 -3.05
CA THR A 180 -14.31 9.59 -3.55
C THR A 180 -13.11 9.90 -4.43
N THR A 181 -13.30 10.78 -5.41
CA THR A 181 -12.23 11.37 -6.23
C THR A 181 -11.97 12.83 -5.88
N SER A 182 -12.77 13.41 -4.98
CA SER A 182 -12.72 14.84 -4.66
C SER A 182 -11.93 15.17 -3.40
N LEU A 183 -11.49 14.17 -2.62
CA LEU A 183 -10.91 14.35 -1.29
C LEU A 183 -9.78 15.39 -1.24
N PHE A 184 -8.87 15.35 -2.20
CA PHE A 184 -7.74 16.29 -2.30
C PHE A 184 -7.83 17.21 -3.51
N LYS A 185 -8.87 17.10 -4.33
CA LYS A 185 -8.97 17.77 -5.64
C LYS A 185 -8.82 19.29 -5.50
N THR A 186 -9.60 19.91 -4.62
CA THR A 186 -9.56 21.37 -4.40
C THR A 186 -8.21 21.82 -3.85
N TYR A 187 -7.65 21.08 -2.89
CA TYR A 187 -6.33 21.37 -2.33
C TYR A 187 -5.24 21.32 -3.42
N ILE A 188 -5.21 20.26 -4.21
CA ILE A 188 -4.24 20.11 -5.31
C ILE A 188 -4.43 21.18 -6.38
N ASN A 189 -5.67 21.55 -6.70
CA ASN A 189 -5.96 22.63 -7.66
C ASN A 189 -5.33 23.97 -7.23
N THR A 190 -5.35 24.29 -5.94
CA THR A 190 -4.71 25.50 -5.43
C THR A 190 -3.20 25.52 -5.73
N PHE A 191 -2.48 24.44 -5.46
CA PHE A 191 -1.03 24.38 -5.71
C PHE A 191 -0.67 24.22 -7.19
N LEU A 192 -1.50 23.52 -7.96
CA LEU A 192 -1.33 23.43 -9.42
C LEU A 192 -1.49 24.80 -10.07
N LYS A 193 -2.44 25.61 -9.63
CA LYS A 193 -2.59 27.00 -10.09
C LYS A 193 -1.31 27.79 -9.83
N THR A 194 -0.84 27.81 -8.57
CA THR A 194 0.37 28.54 -8.19
C THR A 194 1.59 28.11 -8.99
N LYS A 195 1.79 26.79 -9.13
CA LYS A 195 2.89 26.22 -9.90
C LYS A 195 2.82 26.64 -11.37
N GLN A 196 1.63 26.58 -11.95
CA GLN A 196 1.45 26.87 -13.37
C GLN A 196 1.62 28.35 -13.69
N GLU A 197 1.14 29.23 -12.82
CA GLU A 197 1.38 30.68 -12.92
C GLU A 197 2.87 31.01 -12.76
N ALA A 198 3.57 30.40 -11.80
CA ALA A 198 5.00 30.62 -11.59
C ALA A 198 5.93 30.00 -12.65
N SER A 199 5.42 29.14 -13.54
CA SER A 199 6.24 28.47 -14.56
C SER A 199 6.51 29.35 -15.79
N GLY A 200 5.78 30.45 -15.95
CA GLY A 200 5.77 31.26 -17.17
C GLY A 200 5.00 30.62 -18.32
N TRP A 201 4.93 31.34 -19.44
CA TRP A 201 4.20 30.90 -20.63
C TRP A 201 4.91 29.74 -21.34
N PRO A 202 4.17 28.73 -21.85
CA PRO A 202 4.74 27.71 -22.71
C PRO A 202 5.40 28.32 -23.96
N GLU A 203 6.46 27.68 -24.47
CA GLU A 203 7.21 28.17 -25.65
C GLU A 203 6.32 28.35 -26.90
N LYS A 204 5.24 27.57 -27.00
CA LYS A 204 4.26 27.65 -28.09
C LYS A 204 3.24 28.79 -27.96
N CYS A 205 3.26 29.57 -26.87
CA CYS A 205 2.29 30.62 -26.60
C CYS A 205 2.95 32.00 -26.75
N GLN A 206 3.15 32.43 -27.99
CA GLN A 206 3.81 33.70 -28.33
C GLN A 206 2.80 34.83 -28.59
N THR A 207 1.67 34.49 -29.19
CA THR A 207 0.60 35.44 -29.56
C THR A 207 -0.45 35.60 -28.45
N PRO A 208 -1.18 36.72 -28.40
CA PRO A 208 -2.32 36.89 -27.48
C PRO A 208 -3.35 35.77 -27.62
N GLU A 209 -3.63 35.32 -28.84
CA GLU A 209 -4.60 34.27 -29.14
C GLU A 209 -4.18 32.92 -28.54
N GLU A 210 -2.91 32.53 -28.72
CA GLU A 210 -2.37 31.29 -28.14
C GLU A 210 -2.34 31.34 -26.60
N LYS A 211 -2.10 32.52 -26.01
CA LYS A 211 -2.15 32.72 -24.56
C LYS A 211 -3.57 32.59 -24.00
N SER A 212 -4.55 33.20 -24.67
CA SER A 212 -5.96 33.05 -24.32
C SER A 212 -6.44 31.61 -24.48
N GLU A 213 -6.05 30.95 -25.56
CA GLU A 213 -6.36 29.54 -25.80
C GLU A 213 -5.75 28.65 -24.72
N TYR A 214 -4.50 28.91 -24.30
CA TYR A 214 -3.84 28.17 -23.23
C TYR A 214 -4.62 28.25 -21.90
N VAL A 215 -5.04 29.44 -21.49
CA VAL A 215 -5.80 29.64 -20.24
C VAL A 215 -7.14 28.93 -20.31
N ARG A 216 -7.86 29.06 -21.43
CA ARG A 216 -9.14 28.37 -21.66
C ARG A 216 -8.98 26.85 -21.61
N ASN A 217 -7.98 26.31 -22.30
CA ASN A 217 -7.72 24.87 -22.33
C ASN A 217 -7.39 24.36 -20.92
N TYR A 218 -6.63 25.12 -20.13
CA TYR A 218 -6.31 24.76 -18.75
C TYR A 218 -7.57 24.75 -17.88
N GLU A 219 -8.46 25.74 -18.01
CA GLU A 219 -9.73 25.74 -17.29
C GLU A 219 -10.63 24.56 -17.70
N GLU A 220 -10.76 24.28 -18.99
CA GLU A 220 -11.58 23.18 -19.51
C GLU A 220 -11.11 21.80 -19.02
N HIS A 221 -9.80 21.55 -19.05
CA HIS A 221 -9.25 20.23 -18.73
C HIS A 221 -8.97 20.05 -17.23
N GLU A 222 -8.48 21.09 -16.55
CA GLU A 222 -8.06 21.01 -15.16
C GLU A 222 -9.10 21.55 -14.17
N GLY A 223 -10.09 22.31 -14.65
CA GLY A 223 -11.05 23.04 -13.81
C GLY A 223 -10.40 24.15 -12.99
N ILE A 224 -9.32 24.75 -13.51
CA ILE A 224 -8.51 25.75 -12.81
C ILE A 224 -8.44 27.01 -13.67
N PHE A 225 -8.95 28.11 -13.14
CA PHE A 225 -8.80 29.43 -13.75
C PHE A 225 -7.43 30.02 -13.43
N LEU A 226 -6.58 30.18 -14.46
CA LEU A 226 -5.28 30.85 -14.35
C LEU A 226 -5.44 32.36 -14.56
N ASN A 227 -4.71 33.17 -13.80
CA ASN A 227 -4.61 34.61 -14.03
C ASN A 227 -3.46 34.90 -15.02
N PRO A 228 -3.73 35.39 -16.25
CA PRO A 228 -2.68 35.68 -17.24
C PRO A 228 -1.57 36.60 -16.72
N ASP A 229 -1.92 37.57 -15.87
CA ASP A 229 -0.98 38.56 -15.32
C ASP A 229 0.00 37.95 -14.32
N ASN A 230 -0.34 36.79 -13.75
CA ASN A 230 0.52 36.06 -12.83
C ASN A 230 1.39 35.02 -13.57
N ILE A 231 1.20 34.81 -14.87
CA ILE A 231 1.95 33.81 -15.64
C ILE A 231 3.31 34.39 -16.02
N GLU A 232 4.26 34.22 -15.12
CA GLU A 232 5.63 34.67 -15.27
C GLU A 232 6.60 33.67 -14.61
N LYS A 233 7.80 33.57 -15.14
CA LYS A 233 8.80 32.63 -14.61
C LYS A 233 9.30 33.14 -13.26
N ASN A 234 8.90 32.47 -12.19
CA ASN A 234 9.32 32.80 -10.83
C ASN A 234 10.06 31.61 -10.20
N PRO A 235 11.41 31.66 -10.09
CA PRO A 235 12.19 30.55 -9.55
C PRO A 235 12.01 30.33 -8.03
N GLY A 236 11.35 31.26 -7.32
CA GLY A 236 11.09 31.18 -5.89
C GLY A 236 9.71 30.61 -5.52
N LYS A 237 8.88 30.23 -6.50
CA LYS A 237 7.53 29.68 -6.31
C LYS A 237 7.32 28.38 -7.07
#